data_AF-A0A4R4BG15-F1
#
_entry.id   AF-A0A4R4BG15-F1
#
_cell.length_a   1.000
_cell.length_b   1.000
_cell.length_c   1.000
_cell.angle_alpha   90.00
_cell.angle_beta   90.00
_cell.angle_gamma   90.00
#
_symmetry.space_group_name_H-M   'P 1'
#
loop_
_entity.id
_entity.type
_entity.pdbx_description
1 polymer ?
#
loop_
_entity_poly.entity_id
_entity_poly.type
_entity_poly.pdbx_seq_one_letter_code
_entity_poly.pdbx_strand_id
1 'polypeptide(L)'
;MDKRKETTVTVSMGKLNFYSCCIAFALAIGVSFLHSLLSGGFQIEITLPTLFLFIIAMIVLVCIHEAIHLIGFRYIGGVPWSELKWGVNWKLGVAYAHSKQAITVKQMKKVLMLPFLPTGILPIVIGLATNVQSISFLGILLTAGCIGDIALYQKVSKFPDGAQVKDHPSKPQFTVYE
;
A
#
# COMPACT_ATOMS: atom_id res chain seq x y z
N MET A 1 -36.23 -7.39 9.14
CA MET A 1 -34.96 -6.64 9.26
C MET A 1 -33.84 -7.65 9.38
N ASP A 2 -33.07 -7.78 8.31
CA ASP A 2 -31.99 -8.76 8.15
C ASP A 2 -30.90 -8.52 9.22
N LYS A 3 -30.81 -9.43 10.21
CA LYS A 3 -29.85 -9.36 11.33
C LYS A 3 -28.48 -9.86 10.87
N ARG A 4 -27.87 -9.17 9.89
CA ARG A 4 -26.49 -9.47 9.49
C ARG A 4 -25.54 -9.18 10.66
N LYS A 5 -24.60 -10.08 10.90
CA LYS A 5 -23.65 -9.94 12.00
C LYS A 5 -22.59 -8.93 11.59
N GLU A 6 -22.50 -7.84 12.34
CA GLU A 6 -21.54 -6.77 12.09
C GLU A 6 -20.25 -7.01 12.88
N THR A 7 -19.11 -7.04 12.19
CA THR A 7 -17.79 -7.13 12.81
C THR A 7 -16.90 -5.99 12.35
N THR A 8 -16.41 -5.20 13.31
CA THR A 8 -15.42 -4.16 13.05
C THR A 8 -14.00 -4.73 13.12
N VAL A 9 -13.20 -4.50 12.09
CA VAL A 9 -11.78 -4.82 12.06
C VAL A 9 -10.94 -3.55 12.05
N THR A 10 -10.00 -3.44 12.98
CA THR A 10 -9.09 -2.28 13.11
C THR A 10 -7.63 -2.74 13.10
N VAL A 11 -6.74 -1.83 12.69
CA VAL A 11 -5.29 -2.01 12.79
C VAL A 11 -4.67 -0.91 13.65
N SER A 12 -3.58 -1.24 14.33
CA SER A 12 -2.83 -0.30 15.16
C SER A 12 -1.70 0.32 14.37
N MET A 13 -1.79 1.62 14.10
CA MET A 13 -0.77 2.34 13.31
C MET A 13 0.62 2.27 13.93
N GLY A 14 0.74 2.33 15.26
CA GLY A 14 2.04 2.20 15.93
C GLY A 14 2.72 0.85 15.66
N LYS A 15 1.95 -0.25 15.69
CA LYS A 15 2.47 -1.59 15.34
C LYS A 15 2.83 -1.69 13.87
N LEU A 16 1.98 -1.15 12.99
CA LEU A 16 2.25 -1.16 11.55
C LEU A 16 3.52 -0.38 11.21
N ASN A 17 3.70 0.81 11.76
CA ASN A 17 4.91 1.61 11.55
C ASN A 17 6.17 0.87 12.02
N PHE A 18 6.11 0.20 13.17
CA PHE A 18 7.22 -0.63 13.64
C PHE A 18 7.53 -1.76 12.65
N TYR A 19 6.51 -2.49 12.18
CA TYR A 19 6.71 -3.54 11.17
C TYR A 19 7.20 -2.98 9.83
N SER A 20 6.72 -1.83 9.38
CA SER A 20 7.23 -1.14 8.19
C SER A 20 8.73 -0.86 8.32
N CYS A 21 9.18 -0.33 9.46
CA CYS A 21 10.61 -0.07 9.68
C CYS A 21 11.44 -1.37 9.64
N CYS A 22 10.98 -2.44 10.30
CA CYS A 22 11.68 -3.73 10.27
C CYS A 22 11.74 -4.32 8.86
N ILE A 23 10.63 -4.27 8.11
CA ILE A 23 10.56 -4.77 6.73
C ILE A 23 11.46 -3.94 5.81
N ALA A 24 11.39 -2.60 5.89
CA ALA A 24 12.24 -1.71 5.12
C ALA A 24 13.72 -1.99 5.38
N PHE A 25 14.10 -2.20 6.64
CA PHE A 25 15.48 -2.54 7.01
C PHE A 25 15.92 -3.89 6.44
N ALA A 26 15.10 -4.94 6.59
CA ALA A 26 15.39 -6.26 6.04
C ALA A 26 15.51 -6.24 4.51
N LEU A 27 14.59 -5.55 3.83
CA LEU A 27 14.62 -5.38 2.38
C LEU A 27 15.84 -4.55 1.94
N ALA A 28 16.21 -3.49 2.67
CA ALA A 28 17.39 -2.69 2.39
C ALA A 28 18.65 -3.55 2.38
N ILE A 29 18.82 -4.45 3.37
CA ILE A 29 19.95 -5.38 3.40
C ILE A 29 19.91 -6.32 2.19
N GLY A 30 18.78 -6.98 1.95
CA GLY A 30 18.64 -7.97 0.87
C GLY A 30 18.87 -7.36 -0.52
N VAL A 31 18.28 -6.21 -0.80
CA VAL A 31 18.39 -5.52 -2.09
C VAL A 31 19.79 -4.91 -2.27
N SER A 32 20.42 -4.41 -1.21
CA SER A 32 21.81 -3.94 -1.29
C SER A 32 22.79 -5.09 -1.59
N PHE A 33 22.55 -6.26 -0.98
CA PHE A 33 23.30 -7.48 -1.30
C PHE A 33 23.11 -7.88 -2.77
N LEU A 34 21.88 -7.81 -3.29
CA LEU A 34 21.61 -8.07 -4.71
C LEU A 34 22.33 -7.09 -5.65
N HIS A 35 22.34 -5.78 -5.34
CA HIS A 35 23.14 -4.82 -6.11
C HIS A 35 24.64 -5.17 -6.11
N SER A 36 25.17 -5.54 -4.95
CA SER A 36 26.57 -5.96 -4.83
C SER A 36 26.87 -7.19 -5.69
N LEU A 37 25.99 -8.20 -5.66
CA LEU A 37 26.13 -9.45 -6.40
C LEU A 37 26.02 -9.24 -7.92
N LEU A 38 25.07 -8.42 -8.38
CA LEU A 38 24.76 -8.25 -9.81
C LEU A 38 25.65 -7.22 -10.49
N SER A 39 26.08 -6.18 -9.77
CA SER A 39 26.74 -5.01 -10.34
C SER A 39 28.13 -4.74 -9.78
N GLY A 40 28.66 -5.64 -8.94
CA GLY A 40 30.01 -5.56 -8.39
C GLY A 40 30.20 -4.52 -7.27
N GLY A 41 29.11 -3.94 -6.75
CA GLY A 41 29.18 -3.01 -5.63
C GLY A 41 27.86 -2.32 -5.31
N PHE A 42 27.87 -1.59 -4.20
CA PHE A 42 26.76 -0.76 -3.76
C PHE A 42 27.23 0.67 -3.58
N GLN A 43 26.64 1.59 -4.33
CA GLN A 43 26.92 3.02 -4.24
C GLN A 43 25.61 3.78 -4.17
N ILE A 44 25.47 4.67 -3.20
CA ILE A 44 24.37 5.64 -3.15
C ILE A 44 25.00 7.02 -3.28
N GLU A 45 24.60 7.75 -4.31
CA GLU A 45 24.96 9.15 -4.47
C GLU A 45 23.87 10.04 -3.87
N ILE A 46 24.21 10.71 -2.76
CA ILE A 46 23.32 11.66 -2.10
C ILE A 46 23.80 13.08 -2.42
N THR A 47 23.12 13.72 -3.36
CA THR A 47 23.27 15.13 -3.67
C THR A 47 21.92 15.84 -3.46
N LEU A 48 21.92 17.17 -3.38
CA LEU A 48 20.66 17.93 -3.24
C LEU A 48 19.69 17.65 -4.41
N PRO A 49 20.13 17.61 -5.69
CA PRO A 49 19.24 17.24 -6.79
C PRO A 49 18.69 15.82 -6.69
N THR A 50 19.53 14.82 -6.35
CA THR A 50 19.04 13.43 -6.25
C THR A 50 18.08 13.25 -5.11
N LEU A 51 18.30 13.91 -3.97
CA LEU A 51 17.38 13.94 -2.85
C LEU A 51 16.03 14.59 -3.22
N PHE A 52 16.06 15.72 -3.92
CA PHE A 52 14.84 16.40 -4.35
C PHE A 52 14.01 15.56 -5.32
N LEU A 53 14.66 14.95 -6.33
CA LEU A 53 14.02 14.03 -7.26
C LEU A 53 13.44 12.81 -6.55
N PHE A 54 14.16 12.25 -5.57
CA PHE A 54 13.69 11.13 -4.76
C PHE A 54 12.41 11.46 -3.99
N ILE A 55 12.35 12.63 -3.36
CA ILE A 55 11.15 13.08 -2.63
C ILE A 55 9.97 13.27 -3.58
N ILE A 56 10.18 13.90 -4.74
CA ILE A 56 9.13 14.06 -5.76
C ILE A 56 8.63 12.69 -6.23
N ALA A 57 9.53 11.78 -6.58
CA ALA A 57 9.19 10.45 -7.04
C ALA A 57 8.39 9.67 -5.98
N MET A 58 8.75 9.80 -4.70
CA MET A 58 8.01 9.21 -3.58
C MET A 58 6.59 9.76 -3.49
N ILE A 59 6.41 11.08 -3.51
CA ILE A 59 5.08 11.69 -3.45
C ILE A 59 4.23 11.23 -4.63
N VAL A 60 4.79 11.25 -5.85
CA VAL A 60 4.10 10.80 -7.06
C VAL A 60 3.68 9.33 -6.96
N LEU A 61 4.58 8.44 -6.53
CA LEU A 61 4.26 7.01 -6.40
C LEU A 61 3.24 6.72 -5.29
N VAL A 62 3.24 7.49 -4.19
CA VAL A 62 2.18 7.40 -3.17
C VAL A 62 0.83 7.85 -3.74
N CYS A 63 0.79 8.93 -4.52
CA CYS A 63 -0.44 9.33 -5.20
C CYS A 63 -0.92 8.27 -6.21
N ILE A 64 0.00 7.65 -6.96
CA ILE A 64 -0.31 6.56 -7.89
C ILE A 64 -0.83 5.34 -7.13
N HIS A 65 -0.25 5.01 -5.97
CA HIS A 65 -0.69 3.90 -5.11
C HIS A 65 -2.17 4.05 -4.73
N GLU A 66 -2.55 5.21 -4.18
CA GLU A 66 -3.94 5.48 -3.83
C GLU A 66 -4.86 5.54 -5.07
N ALA A 67 -4.38 6.08 -6.18
CA ALA A 67 -5.15 6.09 -7.43
C ALA A 67 -5.44 4.68 -7.94
N ILE A 68 -4.50 3.74 -7.79
CA ILE A 68 -4.70 2.33 -8.13
C ILE A 68 -5.76 1.69 -7.24
N HIS A 69 -5.80 2.01 -5.94
CA HIS A 69 -6.92 1.58 -5.07
C HIS A 69 -8.28 2.07 -5.60
N LEU A 70 -8.38 3.35 -5.98
CA LEU A 70 -9.62 3.91 -6.56
C LEU A 70 -10.03 3.20 -7.86
N ILE A 71 -9.06 2.91 -8.75
CA ILE A 71 -9.28 2.12 -9.96
C ILE A 71 -9.78 0.72 -9.61
N GLY A 72 -9.19 0.09 -8.59
CA GLY A 72 -9.64 -1.18 -8.04
C GLY A 72 -11.09 -1.11 -7.56
N PHE A 73 -11.45 -0.14 -6.72
CA PHE A 73 -12.83 0.04 -6.27
C PHE A 73 -13.80 0.26 -7.43
N ARG A 74 -13.39 1.03 -8.45
CA ARG A 74 -14.21 1.29 -9.63
C ARG A 74 -14.47 0.03 -10.45
N TYR A 75 -13.42 -0.66 -10.89
CA TYR A 75 -13.51 -1.72 -11.90
C TYR A 75 -13.64 -3.13 -11.30
N ILE A 76 -13.12 -3.36 -10.10
CA ILE A 76 -13.27 -4.64 -9.38
C ILE A 76 -14.51 -4.58 -8.49
N GLY A 77 -14.71 -3.47 -7.77
CA GLY A 77 -15.82 -3.27 -6.85
C GLY A 77 -17.13 -2.83 -7.52
N GLY A 78 -17.08 -2.31 -8.75
CA GLY A 78 -18.25 -1.78 -9.46
C GLY A 78 -18.74 -0.43 -8.90
N VAL A 79 -17.97 0.22 -8.02
CA VAL A 79 -18.38 1.44 -7.33
C VAL A 79 -18.35 2.62 -8.32
N PRO A 80 -19.38 3.47 -8.38
CA PRO A 80 -19.36 4.66 -9.23
C PRO A 80 -18.35 5.70 -8.71
N TRP A 81 -17.72 6.45 -9.63
CA TRP A 81 -16.72 7.48 -9.28
C TRP A 81 -17.24 8.53 -8.28
N SER A 82 -18.53 8.85 -8.29
CA SER A 82 -19.18 9.77 -7.34
C SER A 82 -19.17 9.27 -5.89
N GLU A 83 -19.00 7.96 -5.71
CA GLU A 83 -18.96 7.29 -4.40
C GLU A 83 -17.54 6.97 -3.93
N LEU A 84 -16.53 7.36 -4.71
CA LEU A 84 -15.13 7.25 -4.34
C LEU A 84 -14.61 8.56 -3.76
N LYS A 85 -13.72 8.46 -2.77
CA LYS A 85 -13.07 9.59 -2.12
C LYS A 85 -11.59 9.31 -1.96
N TRP A 86 -10.79 10.37 -1.99
CA TRP A 86 -9.38 10.30 -1.66
C TRP A 86 -8.96 11.54 -0.88
N GLY A 87 -7.85 11.45 -0.15
CA GLY A 87 -7.31 12.57 0.60
C GLY A 87 -6.02 12.22 1.33
N VAL A 88 -5.57 13.15 2.17
CA VAL A 88 -4.38 12.97 3.02
C VAL A 88 -4.75 13.27 4.46
N ASN A 89 -4.40 12.36 5.37
CA ASN A 89 -4.50 12.56 6.80
C ASN A 89 -3.12 12.89 7.36
N TRP A 90 -2.79 14.18 7.42
CA TRP A 90 -1.50 14.67 7.90
C TRP A 90 -1.16 14.27 9.34
N LYS A 91 -2.17 14.09 10.20
CA LYS A 91 -1.94 13.64 11.60
C LYS A 91 -1.45 12.20 11.67
N LEU A 92 -1.90 11.37 10.73
CA LEU A 92 -1.52 9.96 10.63
C LEU A 92 -0.38 9.74 9.62
N GLY A 93 -0.02 10.77 8.83
CA GLY A 93 1.02 10.69 7.81
C GLY A 93 0.66 9.78 6.64
N VAL A 94 -0.63 9.60 6.35
CA VAL A 94 -1.11 8.66 5.32
C VAL A 94 -1.99 9.34 4.28
N ALA A 95 -1.77 9.01 3.01
CA ALA A 95 -2.77 9.21 1.97
C ALA A 95 -3.82 8.09 2.08
N TYR A 96 -5.03 8.32 1.59
CA TYR A 96 -6.08 7.30 1.59
C TYR A 96 -6.98 7.42 0.38
N ALA A 97 -7.39 6.26 -0.14
CA ALA A 97 -8.47 6.05 -1.09
C ALA A 97 -9.59 5.22 -0.44
N HIS A 98 -10.83 5.65 -0.60
CA HIS A 98 -11.97 5.10 0.13
C HIS A 98 -13.22 4.98 -0.76
N SER A 99 -13.96 3.88 -0.59
CA SER A 99 -15.29 3.66 -1.18
C SER A 99 -16.40 3.83 -0.15
N LYS A 100 -17.36 4.73 -0.40
CA LYS A 100 -18.55 4.89 0.45
C LYS A 100 -19.49 3.68 0.41
N GLN A 101 -19.45 2.92 -0.69
CA GLN A 101 -20.24 1.69 -0.86
C GLN A 101 -19.48 0.48 -0.35
N ALA A 102 -20.23 -0.50 0.15
CA ALA A 102 -19.66 -1.80 0.50
C ALA A 102 -19.34 -2.60 -0.76
N ILE A 103 -18.27 -3.39 -0.70
CA ILE A 103 -17.89 -4.37 -1.72
C ILE A 103 -17.69 -5.73 -1.05
N THR A 104 -17.68 -6.82 -1.82
CA THR A 104 -17.45 -8.15 -1.24
C THR A 104 -16.03 -8.28 -0.66
N VAL A 105 -15.83 -9.16 0.32
CA VAL A 105 -14.50 -9.54 0.84
C VAL A 105 -13.57 -9.95 -0.30
N LYS A 106 -14.07 -10.74 -1.25
CA LYS A 106 -13.29 -11.16 -2.43
C LYS A 106 -12.80 -9.97 -3.27
N GLN A 107 -13.64 -8.97 -3.49
CA GLN A 107 -13.25 -7.75 -4.20
C GLN A 107 -12.27 -6.92 -3.36
N MET A 108 -12.54 -6.72 -2.08
CA MET A 108 -11.70 -5.94 -1.16
C MET A 108 -10.27 -6.49 -1.10
N LYS A 109 -10.11 -7.80 -0.98
CA LYS A 109 -8.81 -8.47 -1.02
C LYS A 109 -7.99 -8.11 -2.26
N LYS A 110 -8.64 -8.04 -3.43
CA LYS A 110 -7.98 -7.68 -4.68
C LYS A 110 -7.62 -6.20 -4.72
N VAL A 111 -8.53 -5.32 -4.29
CA VAL A 111 -8.29 -3.87 -4.25
C VAL A 111 -7.07 -3.57 -3.37
N LEU A 112 -7.04 -4.09 -2.14
CA LEU A 112 -5.94 -3.90 -1.19
C LEU A 112 -4.57 -4.29 -1.74
N MET A 113 -4.50 -5.39 -2.47
CA MET A 113 -3.21 -5.89 -2.97
C MET A 113 -2.84 -5.31 -4.34
N LEU A 114 -3.75 -4.59 -5.01
CA LEU A 114 -3.55 -4.11 -6.38
C LEU A 114 -2.33 -3.19 -6.54
N PRO A 115 -2.06 -2.21 -5.66
CA PRO A 115 -0.92 -1.32 -5.84
C PRO A 115 0.42 -1.92 -5.40
N PHE A 116 0.41 -3.00 -4.60
CA PHE A 116 1.63 -3.60 -4.02
C PHE A 116 2.71 -3.89 -5.08
N LEU A 117 2.32 -4.52 -6.18
CA LEU A 117 3.25 -4.87 -7.25
C LEU A 117 3.73 -3.64 -8.04
N PRO A 118 2.85 -2.80 -8.63
CA PRO A 118 3.29 -1.69 -9.48
C PRO A 118 3.98 -0.55 -8.73
N THR A 119 3.64 -0.29 -7.46
CA THR A 119 4.27 0.83 -6.71
C THR A 119 5.34 0.38 -5.72
N GLY A 120 5.28 -0.86 -5.23
CA GLY A 120 6.27 -1.40 -4.29
C GLY A 120 7.37 -2.18 -5.00
N ILE A 121 7.01 -3.33 -5.55
CA ILE A 121 7.98 -4.30 -6.10
C ILE A 121 8.60 -3.82 -7.41
N LEU A 122 7.80 -3.23 -8.31
CA LEU A 122 8.27 -2.83 -9.63
C LEU A 122 9.44 -1.81 -9.58
N PRO A 123 9.42 -0.77 -8.73
CA PRO A 123 10.59 0.10 -8.57
C PRO A 123 11.84 -0.65 -8.06
N ILE A 124 11.71 -1.65 -7.18
CA ILE A 124 12.85 -2.49 -6.77
C ILE A 124 13.45 -3.21 -7.98
N VAL A 125 12.61 -3.82 -8.82
CA VAL A 125 13.04 -4.53 -10.02
C VAL A 125 13.71 -3.58 -11.01
N ILE A 126 13.13 -2.40 -11.25
CA ILE A 126 13.69 -1.38 -12.14
C ILE A 126 15.05 -0.91 -11.63
N GLY A 127 15.16 -0.61 -10.34
CA GLY A 127 16.42 -0.14 -9.74
C GLY A 127 17.52 -1.20 -9.84
N LEU A 128 17.20 -2.48 -9.59
CA LEU A 128 18.14 -3.59 -9.81
C LEU A 128 18.55 -3.72 -11.28
N ALA A 129 17.58 -3.73 -12.21
CA ALA A 129 17.82 -3.91 -13.64
C ALA A 129 18.65 -2.78 -14.28
N THR A 130 18.49 -1.56 -13.77
CA THR A 130 19.20 -0.36 -14.24
C THR A 130 20.43 -0.03 -13.41
N ASN A 131 20.70 -0.81 -12.37
CA ASN A 131 21.71 -0.53 -11.35
C ASN A 131 21.60 0.87 -10.71
N VAL A 132 20.37 1.35 -10.49
CA VAL A 132 20.08 2.62 -9.80
C VAL A 132 19.53 2.33 -8.41
N GLN A 133 20.42 2.36 -7.41
CA GLN A 133 20.15 1.98 -6.01
C GLN A 133 19.08 2.88 -5.37
N SER A 134 19.02 4.16 -5.74
CA SER A 134 18.01 5.09 -5.23
C SER A 134 16.59 4.71 -5.67
N ILE A 135 16.40 4.22 -6.89
CA ILE A 135 15.10 3.69 -7.36
C ILE A 135 14.74 2.41 -6.60
N SER A 136 15.72 1.53 -6.38
CA SER A 136 15.52 0.33 -5.55
C SER A 136 15.09 0.69 -4.13
N PHE A 137 15.78 1.64 -3.50
CA PHE A 137 15.46 2.10 -2.15
C PHE A 137 14.09 2.76 -2.06
N LEU A 138 13.70 3.51 -3.09
CA LEU A 138 12.34 4.05 -3.21
C LEU A 138 11.29 2.93 -3.20
N GLY A 139 11.50 1.87 -3.99
CA GLY A 139 10.64 0.69 -4.01
C GLY A 139 10.58 -0.04 -2.66
N ILE A 140 11.69 -0.11 -1.93
CA ILE A 140 11.74 -0.70 -0.58
C ILE A 140 10.83 0.06 0.39
N LEU A 141 10.92 1.39 0.41
CA LEU A 141 10.09 2.22 1.28
C LEU A 141 8.60 2.07 0.93
N LEU A 142 8.26 2.06 -0.37
CA LEU A 142 6.88 1.89 -0.83
C LEU A 142 6.34 0.49 -0.54
N THR A 143 7.17 -0.55 -0.70
CA THR A 143 6.82 -1.94 -0.36
C THR A 143 6.55 -2.09 1.15
N ALA A 144 7.41 -1.52 1.99
CA ALA A 144 7.21 -1.51 3.44
C ALA A 144 5.98 -0.69 3.87
N GLY A 145 5.66 0.38 3.12
CA GLY A 145 4.45 1.18 3.29
C GLY A 145 3.15 0.40 3.06
N CYS A 146 3.18 -0.61 2.18
CA CYS A 146 2.02 -1.48 1.90
C CYS A 146 1.64 -2.42 3.07
N ILE A 147 2.37 -2.42 4.20
CA ILE A 147 2.06 -3.31 5.32
C ILE A 147 0.65 -3.06 5.90
N GLY A 148 0.13 -1.84 5.78
CA GLY A 148 -1.23 -1.50 6.16
C GLY A 148 -2.26 -2.27 5.35
N ASP A 149 -2.09 -2.29 4.03
CA ASP A 149 -2.96 -3.03 3.11
C ASP A 149 -2.88 -4.54 3.35
N ILE A 150 -1.66 -5.06 3.56
CA ILE A 150 -1.45 -6.47 3.86
C ILE A 150 -2.11 -6.85 5.20
N ALA A 151 -2.00 -6.01 6.22
CA ALA A 151 -2.63 -6.26 7.52
C ALA A 151 -4.16 -6.25 7.40
N LEU A 152 -4.73 -5.30 6.67
CA LEU A 152 -6.16 -5.24 6.40
C LEU A 152 -6.63 -6.44 5.57
N TYR A 153 -5.86 -6.84 4.54
CA TYR A 153 -6.09 -8.04 3.74
C TYR A 153 -6.16 -9.28 4.62
N GLN A 154 -5.22 -9.46 5.54
CA GLN A 154 -5.19 -10.59 6.47
C GLN A 154 -6.40 -10.58 7.42
N LYS A 155 -6.87 -9.41 7.84
CA LYS A 155 -8.06 -9.27 8.71
C LYS A 155 -9.34 -9.64 7.96
N VAL A 156 -9.55 -9.13 6.76
CA VAL A 156 -10.76 -9.44 5.97
C VAL A 156 -10.78 -10.86 5.43
N SER A 157 -9.62 -11.49 5.24
CA SER A 157 -9.50 -12.87 4.78
C SER A 157 -10.06 -13.91 5.77
N LYS A 158 -10.42 -13.49 6.99
CA LYS A 158 -11.06 -14.35 7.99
C LYS A 158 -12.57 -14.51 7.78
N PHE A 159 -13.16 -13.75 6.86
CA PHE A 159 -14.59 -13.72 6.59
C PHE A 159 -14.90 -14.40 5.25
N PRO A 160 -16.16 -14.85 5.03
CA PRO A 160 -16.57 -15.44 3.76
C PRO A 160 -16.39 -14.47 2.59
N ASP A 161 -15.98 -14.99 1.43
CA ASP A 161 -15.69 -14.19 0.23
C ASP A 161 -16.86 -13.30 -0.24
N GLY A 162 -18.11 -13.72 0.00
CA GLY A 162 -19.33 -12.99 -0.35
C GLY A 162 -19.80 -11.98 0.71
N ALA A 163 -19.22 -11.98 1.91
CA ALA A 163 -19.55 -11.03 2.96
C ALA A 163 -19.23 -9.60 2.49
N GLN A 164 -20.02 -8.63 2.96
CA GLN A 164 -19.87 -7.24 2.55
C GLN A 164 -18.88 -6.53 3.45
N VAL A 165 -17.94 -5.79 2.87
CA VAL A 165 -16.94 -4.98 3.57
C VAL A 165 -17.18 -3.53 3.21
N LYS A 166 -17.38 -2.70 4.23
CA LYS A 166 -17.44 -1.26 4.11
C LYS A 166 -16.22 -0.65 4.77
N ASP A 167 -15.55 0.22 4.04
CA ASP A 167 -14.39 0.93 4.55
C ASP A 167 -14.82 2.12 5.43
N HIS A 168 -13.98 2.51 6.39
CA HIS A 168 -14.24 3.67 7.24
C HIS A 168 -13.68 4.93 6.57
N PRO A 169 -14.43 6.05 6.50
CA PRO A 169 -14.05 7.23 5.72
C PRO A 169 -12.79 7.99 6.17
N SER A 170 -12.14 7.57 7.27
CA SER A 170 -11.06 8.36 7.90
C SER A 170 -10.17 7.59 8.88
N LYS A 171 -10.44 6.30 9.11
CA LYS A 171 -9.71 5.45 10.05
C LYS A 171 -9.28 4.19 9.33
N PRO A 172 -8.14 3.59 9.69
CA PRO A 172 -7.70 2.32 9.11
C PRO A 172 -8.51 1.17 9.73
N GLN A 173 -9.78 1.09 9.32
CA GLN A 173 -10.81 0.25 9.90
C GLN A 173 -11.80 -0.15 8.82
N PHE A 174 -12.22 -1.41 8.83
CA PHE A 174 -13.37 -1.85 8.04
C PHE A 174 -14.50 -2.36 8.94
N THR A 175 -15.71 -2.32 8.39
CA THR A 175 -16.89 -2.99 8.92
C THR A 175 -17.28 -4.12 7.98
N VAL A 176 -17.35 -5.34 8.49
CA VAL A 176 -17.77 -6.53 7.73
C VAL A 176 -19.18 -6.94 8.15
N TYR A 177 -20.04 -7.22 7.17
CA TYR A 177 -21.39 -7.71 7.36
C TYR A 177 -21.48 -9.15 6.83
N GLU A 178 -21.67 -10.10 7.76
CA GLU A 178 -21.88 -11.53 7.51
C GLU A 178 -23.37 -11.87 7.40
#